data_AF-V7I3G0-F1
#
_entry.id   AF-V7I3G0-F1
#
_cell.length_a   1.000
_cell.length_b   1.000
_cell.length_c   1.000
_cell.angle_alpha   90.00
_cell.angle_beta   90.00
_cell.angle_gamma   90.00
#
_symmetry.space_group_name_H-M   'P 1'
#
loop_
_entity.id
_entity.type
_entity.pdbx_description
1 polymer ?
#
loop_
_entity_poly.entity_id
_entity_poly.type
_entity_poly.pdbx_seq_one_letter_code
_entity_poly.pdbx_strand_id
1 'polypeptide(L)'
;MSNTNLPPGFKDMMEFGLVEALLGRRSRRFFLGAEIPDGVFAYKSGHSVLPLTELENLLVVGACAGNTSWHHMICRADLYAPHLSNYAGAAGGRTFPSAAGFHTSMLFFTDDNGVYVLDNRDAPAFAERSVDGHLEIVDLIDDVRKRIRKIQDGRLKLPPAVPHIEAHNTWVVNHPGTTLVIPVADLAQHMILGLCYMLQNNYVLYDDINRCPIPGIERFGSIVDTENVWPLSFVEQLTMGEAAAELSTSCFAGALMLQAMGLGGWMFDGVSPHSLLGASGDPDVPGLGFRFDVDERWSLPNVTGLEGVMEGFCPPHYPDMRAAVEAVYRRKFGEGGPFSPLTPGPWKDSGKVRSSAQRHSEAFLECVSIQAQYVYDTFGKFPGTVSSIFAMPYLQAHHLDTGFYDTFYKPGSYLDTHSAHIERWHGQV
;
A
#
# COMPACT_ATOMS: atom_id res chain seq x y z
N MET A 1 -11.02 8.24 21.70
CA MET A 1 -12.22 9.12 21.74
C MET A 1 -13.15 8.67 22.88
N SER A 2 -13.82 9.54 23.64
CA SER A 2 -14.86 9.08 24.58
C SER A 2 -16.07 8.56 23.78
N ASN A 3 -16.60 7.40 24.13
CA ASN A 3 -17.69 6.68 23.43
C ASN A 3 -19.01 7.47 23.23
N THR A 4 -19.09 8.72 23.68
CA THR A 4 -20.30 9.54 23.75
C THR A 4 -20.55 10.44 22.53
N ASN A 5 -19.64 10.51 21.54
CA ASN A 5 -19.75 11.42 20.38
C ASN A 5 -19.72 10.73 19.01
N LEU A 6 -19.96 9.42 18.91
CA LEU A 6 -19.99 8.73 17.61
C LEU A 6 -21.37 8.88 16.95
N PRO A 7 -21.45 9.19 15.64
CA PRO A 7 -22.72 9.37 14.95
C PRO A 7 -23.49 8.03 14.87
N PRO A 8 -24.82 8.03 14.79
CA PRO A 8 -25.61 6.81 14.63
C PRO A 8 -25.15 5.93 13.46
N GLY A 9 -24.70 6.53 12.35
CA GLY A 9 -24.15 5.81 11.19
C GLY A 9 -22.91 4.95 11.50
N PHE A 10 -22.14 5.30 12.54
CA PHE A 10 -21.02 4.47 13.00
C PHE A 10 -21.51 3.11 13.52
N LYS A 11 -22.63 3.10 14.25
CA LYS A 11 -23.24 1.86 14.73
C LYS A 11 -23.75 1.02 13.57
N ASP A 12 -24.41 1.64 12.60
CA ASP A 12 -24.92 0.92 11.42
C ASP A 12 -23.78 0.26 10.64
N MET A 13 -22.66 0.97 10.46
CA MET A 13 -21.46 0.43 9.83
C MET A 13 -20.92 -0.80 10.58
N MET A 14 -20.91 -0.78 11.91
CA MET A 14 -20.45 -1.92 12.73
C MET A 14 -21.37 -3.14 12.65
N GLU A 15 -22.67 -2.91 12.43
CA GLU A 15 -23.68 -3.98 12.25
C GLU A 15 -23.77 -4.46 10.79
N PHE A 16 -23.15 -3.74 9.85
CA PHE A 16 -23.19 -4.04 8.43
C PHE A 16 -22.40 -5.32 8.09
N GLY A 17 -23.09 -6.29 7.47
CA GLY A 17 -22.52 -7.61 7.22
C GLY A 17 -21.52 -7.64 6.08
N LEU A 18 -20.43 -8.41 6.23
CA LEU A 18 -19.44 -8.62 5.15
C LEU A 18 -20.08 -9.16 3.86
N VAL A 19 -21.04 -10.10 3.98
CA VAL A 19 -21.74 -10.66 2.81
C VAL A 19 -22.54 -9.57 2.09
N GLU A 20 -23.16 -8.66 2.84
CA GLU A 20 -23.88 -7.52 2.27
C GLU A 20 -22.92 -6.54 1.58
N ALA A 21 -21.77 -6.26 2.19
CA ALA A 21 -20.72 -5.45 1.55
C ALA A 21 -20.29 -6.06 0.21
N LEU A 22 -20.04 -7.37 0.16
CA LEU A 22 -19.63 -8.06 -1.06
C LEU A 22 -20.70 -8.01 -2.16
N LEU A 23 -21.97 -8.26 -1.82
CA LEU A 23 -23.07 -8.25 -2.78
C LEU A 23 -23.39 -6.82 -3.27
N GLY A 24 -23.37 -5.86 -2.35
CA GLY A 24 -23.71 -4.46 -2.55
C GLY A 24 -22.60 -3.61 -3.17
N ARG A 25 -21.35 -4.09 -3.15
CA ARG A 25 -20.19 -3.37 -3.69
C ARG A 25 -20.36 -3.02 -5.16
N ARG A 26 -20.37 -1.73 -5.47
CA ARG A 26 -20.38 -1.19 -6.84
C ARG A 26 -19.54 0.09 -6.90
N SER A 27 -19.05 0.42 -8.09
CA SER A 27 -18.40 1.69 -8.35
C SER A 27 -19.48 2.77 -8.45
N ARG A 28 -19.56 3.65 -7.46
CA ARG A 28 -20.48 4.78 -7.46
C ARG A 28 -19.66 6.06 -7.53
N ARG A 29 -19.82 6.83 -8.61
CA ARG A 29 -18.86 7.86 -9.02
C ARG A 29 -19.38 9.28 -8.85
N PHE A 30 -20.70 9.46 -8.83
CA PHE A 30 -21.29 10.80 -8.84
C PHE A 30 -21.41 11.34 -7.41
N PHE A 31 -20.57 12.32 -7.08
CA PHE A 31 -20.46 12.89 -5.74
C PHE A 31 -21.29 14.18 -5.57
N LEU A 32 -21.56 14.57 -4.33
CA LEU A 32 -22.21 15.85 -4.04
C LEU A 32 -21.40 17.03 -4.59
N GLY A 33 -22.03 17.89 -5.38
CA GLY A 33 -21.38 19.00 -6.08
C GLY A 33 -20.76 18.66 -7.44
N ALA A 34 -20.83 17.40 -7.88
CA ALA A 34 -20.33 17.01 -9.20
C ALA A 34 -21.21 17.51 -10.36
N GLU A 35 -20.62 17.58 -11.55
CA GLU A 35 -21.32 17.94 -12.78
C GLU A 35 -20.81 17.08 -13.96
N ILE A 36 -21.75 16.46 -14.67
CA ILE A 36 -21.53 15.93 -16.03
C ILE A 36 -22.23 16.92 -16.98
N PRO A 37 -21.48 17.61 -17.86
CA PRO A 37 -22.01 18.76 -18.59
C PRO A 37 -22.96 18.41 -19.75
N ASP A 38 -22.86 17.19 -20.31
CA ASP A 38 -23.58 16.82 -21.53
C ASP A 38 -23.89 15.31 -21.63
N GLY A 39 -24.58 14.93 -22.71
CA GLY A 39 -24.96 13.55 -23.00
C GLY A 39 -26.17 13.04 -22.20
N VAL A 40 -26.40 11.73 -22.26
CA VAL A 40 -27.55 11.07 -21.61
C VAL A 40 -27.48 11.17 -20.08
N PHE A 41 -26.28 11.30 -19.53
CA PHE A 41 -26.03 11.46 -18.10
C PHE A 41 -25.77 12.91 -17.69
N ALA A 42 -26.12 13.90 -18.53
CA ALA A 42 -25.98 15.31 -18.19
C ALA A 42 -26.74 15.61 -16.89
N TYR A 43 -26.00 16.01 -15.86
CA TYR A 43 -26.55 16.24 -14.52
C TYR A 43 -25.62 17.13 -13.73
N LYS A 44 -26.21 18.11 -13.04
CA LYS A 44 -25.52 18.97 -12.10
C LYS A 44 -26.10 18.70 -10.73
N SER A 45 -25.23 18.33 -9.79
CA SER A 45 -25.64 18.13 -8.40
C SER A 45 -26.35 19.38 -7.87
N GLY A 46 -27.48 19.19 -7.20
CA GLY A 46 -28.18 20.26 -6.48
C GLY A 46 -27.52 20.62 -5.14
N HIS A 47 -26.47 19.89 -4.75
CA HIS A 47 -25.80 20.02 -3.46
C HIS A 47 -24.46 20.76 -3.61
N SER A 48 -24.02 21.38 -2.52
CA SER A 48 -22.63 21.87 -2.42
C SER A 48 -21.69 20.69 -2.23
N VAL A 49 -20.42 20.86 -2.62
CA VAL A 49 -19.36 19.89 -2.29
C VAL A 49 -19.29 19.70 -0.78
N LEU A 50 -19.19 18.45 -0.33
CA LEU A 50 -19.11 18.07 1.08
C LEU A 50 -17.89 17.17 1.29
N PRO A 51 -16.80 17.67 1.91
CA PRO A 51 -15.64 16.84 2.25
C PRO A 51 -15.99 15.79 3.30
N LEU A 52 -15.30 14.66 3.27
CA LEU A 52 -15.35 13.67 4.37
C LEU A 52 -14.90 14.32 5.67
N THR A 53 -15.58 13.99 6.77
CA THR A 53 -15.16 14.32 8.12
C THR A 53 -13.87 13.59 8.49
N GLU A 54 -13.20 14.05 9.56
CA GLU A 54 -12.01 13.37 10.07
C GLU A 54 -12.29 11.90 10.41
N LEU A 55 -13.43 11.61 11.06
CA LEU A 55 -13.80 10.24 11.43
C LEU A 55 -13.98 9.35 10.19
N GLU A 56 -14.64 9.86 9.15
CA GLU A 56 -14.85 9.11 7.90
C GLU A 56 -13.52 8.83 7.20
N ASN A 57 -12.65 9.84 7.10
CA ASN A 57 -11.31 9.66 6.54
C ASN A 57 -10.50 8.61 7.32
N LEU A 58 -10.52 8.66 8.66
CA LEU A 58 -9.81 7.69 9.50
C LEU A 58 -10.33 6.25 9.32
N LEU A 59 -11.64 6.07 9.16
CA LEU A 59 -12.25 4.77 8.91
C LEU A 59 -11.86 4.20 7.54
N VAL A 60 -11.90 5.02 6.48
CA VAL A 60 -11.50 4.62 5.12
C VAL A 60 -10.00 4.31 5.07
N VAL A 61 -9.16 5.19 5.60
CA VAL A 61 -7.69 5.00 5.67
C VAL A 61 -7.33 3.78 6.53
N GLY A 62 -8.02 3.61 7.66
CA GLY A 62 -7.87 2.46 8.54
C GLY A 62 -8.29 1.14 7.89
N ALA A 63 -9.34 1.12 7.07
CA ALA A 63 -9.70 -0.06 6.29
C ALA A 63 -8.61 -0.39 5.25
N CYS A 64 -8.08 0.62 4.56
CA CYS A 64 -7.04 0.42 3.55
C CYS A 64 -5.71 -0.03 4.14
N ALA A 65 -5.33 0.44 5.33
CA ALA A 65 -3.98 0.24 5.81
C ALA A 65 -3.81 0.11 7.31
N GLY A 66 -4.87 -0.14 8.07
CA GLY A 66 -4.82 -0.31 9.52
C GLY A 66 -3.93 -1.47 9.95
N ASN A 67 -3.35 -1.34 11.14
CA ASN A 67 -2.69 -2.45 11.84
C ASN A 67 -3.79 -3.35 12.45
N THR A 68 -3.61 -4.67 12.46
CA THR A 68 -4.59 -5.64 12.98
C THR A 68 -3.99 -6.51 14.11
N SER A 69 -3.19 -5.88 14.95
CA SER A 69 -2.33 -6.49 15.99
C SER A 69 -1.13 -7.23 15.38
N TRP A 70 -0.54 -8.18 16.10
CA TRP A 70 0.60 -8.95 15.61
C TRP A 70 0.19 -10.01 14.58
N HIS A 71 0.99 -10.19 13.54
CA HIS A 71 0.82 -11.32 12.62
C HIS A 71 1.26 -12.66 13.25
N HIS A 72 0.83 -13.77 12.65
CA HIS A 72 1.08 -15.13 13.18
C HIS A 72 2.32 -15.84 12.59
N MET A 73 3.13 -15.16 11.77
CA MET A 73 4.32 -15.71 11.09
C MET A 73 4.04 -16.91 10.18
N ILE A 74 5.08 -17.36 9.47
CA ILE A 74 5.10 -18.60 8.71
C ILE A 74 5.79 -19.66 9.57
N CYS A 75 5.01 -20.59 10.13
CA CYS A 75 5.46 -21.43 11.24
C CYS A 75 6.45 -22.55 10.86
N ARG A 76 6.52 -22.97 9.59
CA ARG A 76 7.34 -24.11 9.17
C ARG A 76 7.72 -24.04 7.70
N ALA A 77 8.94 -24.45 7.40
CA ALA A 77 9.37 -24.97 6.11
C ALA A 77 10.45 -26.04 6.37
N ASP A 78 10.44 -27.14 5.61
CA ASP A 78 11.34 -28.27 5.89
C ASP A 78 12.82 -27.90 5.75
N LEU A 79 13.14 -26.99 4.82
CA LEU A 79 14.48 -26.44 4.63
C LEU A 79 15.00 -25.68 5.85
N TYR A 80 14.11 -25.15 6.69
CA TYR A 80 14.49 -24.39 7.88
C TYR A 80 14.64 -25.27 9.11
N ALA A 81 14.17 -26.52 9.11
CA ALA A 81 14.09 -27.33 10.32
C ALA A 81 15.47 -27.41 11.02
N PRO A 82 15.54 -27.14 12.35
CA PRO A 82 14.45 -26.91 13.30
C PRO A 82 14.04 -25.43 13.52
N HIS A 83 14.55 -24.50 12.72
CA HIS A 83 14.32 -23.06 12.82
C HIS A 83 12.96 -22.61 12.25
N LEU A 84 12.50 -21.44 12.69
CA LEU A 84 11.34 -20.76 12.12
C LEU A 84 11.67 -20.18 10.74
N SER A 85 10.72 -20.25 9.81
CA SER A 85 10.84 -19.61 8.49
C SER A 85 10.98 -18.09 8.65
N ASN A 86 12.04 -17.53 8.07
CA ASN A 86 12.43 -16.13 8.31
C ASN A 86 12.02 -15.17 7.17
N TYR A 87 10.94 -15.47 6.43
CA TYR A 87 10.54 -14.72 5.24
C TYR A 87 9.96 -13.32 5.52
N ALA A 88 9.15 -13.17 6.56
CA ALA A 88 8.43 -11.93 6.85
C ALA A 88 9.33 -10.68 6.92
N GLY A 89 8.83 -9.55 6.43
CA GLY A 89 9.49 -8.26 6.47
C GLY A 89 9.03 -7.37 7.62
N ALA A 90 7.80 -7.56 8.10
CA ALA A 90 7.17 -6.77 9.15
C ALA A 90 6.61 -7.66 10.28
N ALA A 91 6.52 -7.10 11.50
CA ALA A 91 5.97 -7.78 12.68
C ALA A 91 4.46 -7.53 12.88
N GLY A 92 3.94 -6.41 12.38
CA GLY A 92 2.51 -6.08 12.47
C GLY A 92 1.67 -6.84 11.46
N GLY A 93 0.47 -7.24 11.86
CA GLY A 93 -0.62 -7.61 10.97
C GLY A 93 -1.25 -6.36 10.35
N ARG A 94 -1.77 -6.52 9.13
CA ARG A 94 -2.44 -5.45 8.37
C ARG A 94 -3.85 -5.87 7.98
N THR A 95 -4.67 -4.92 7.54
CA THR A 95 -6.00 -5.21 6.97
C THR A 95 -5.93 -5.89 5.60
N PHE A 96 -4.77 -5.86 4.95
CA PHE A 96 -4.49 -6.50 3.67
C PHE A 96 -3.33 -7.50 3.80
N PRO A 97 -3.29 -8.56 2.97
CA PRO A 97 -2.18 -9.50 2.92
C PRO A 97 -0.98 -8.96 2.11
N SER A 98 0.18 -9.59 2.30
CA SER A 98 1.40 -9.32 1.52
C SER A 98 2.14 -10.63 1.24
N ALA A 99 2.85 -10.69 0.10
CA ALA A 99 3.69 -11.82 -0.27
C ALA A 99 4.69 -12.13 0.84
N ALA A 100 4.64 -13.36 1.35
CA ALA A 100 5.43 -13.85 2.47
C ALA A 100 5.50 -12.92 3.71
N GLY A 101 4.53 -12.01 3.87
CA GLY A 101 4.52 -11.00 4.93
C GLY A 101 5.55 -9.88 4.78
N PHE A 102 5.96 -9.52 3.55
CA PHE A 102 6.95 -8.48 3.28
C PHE A 102 6.51 -7.08 3.72
N HIS A 103 5.27 -6.70 3.38
CA HIS A 103 4.63 -5.41 3.67
C HIS A 103 5.57 -4.23 3.41
N THR A 104 5.82 -3.95 2.13
CA THR A 104 6.73 -2.88 1.67
C THR A 104 6.00 -1.61 1.29
N SER A 105 4.67 -1.57 1.46
CA SER A 105 3.85 -0.40 1.13
C SER A 105 3.64 0.59 2.29
N MET A 106 3.40 1.84 1.92
CA MET A 106 2.87 2.91 2.76
C MET A 106 1.61 3.48 2.12
N LEU A 107 0.70 4.03 2.93
CA LEU A 107 -0.52 4.64 2.44
C LEU A 107 -0.39 6.16 2.45
N PHE A 108 -0.54 6.78 1.29
CA PHE A 108 -0.74 8.22 1.14
C PHE A 108 -2.22 8.49 0.90
N PHE A 109 -2.68 9.69 1.21
CA PHE A 109 -4.00 10.14 0.79
C PHE A 109 -4.07 11.66 0.71
N THR A 110 -5.07 12.18 0.00
CA THR A 110 -5.31 13.62 -0.12
C THR A 110 -6.80 13.95 -0.01
N ASP A 111 -7.09 15.07 0.62
CA ASP A 111 -8.40 15.70 0.72
C ASP A 111 -8.28 17.20 0.36
N ASP A 112 -9.31 18.01 0.64
CA ASP A 112 -9.26 19.46 0.35
C ASP A 112 -8.20 20.21 1.17
N ASN A 113 -7.82 19.70 2.34
CA ASN A 113 -6.97 20.38 3.29
C ASN A 113 -5.48 20.03 3.11
N GLY A 114 -5.17 18.87 2.55
CA GLY A 114 -3.78 18.42 2.48
C GLY A 114 -3.51 17.12 1.75
N VAL A 115 -2.22 16.80 1.75
CA VAL A 115 -1.67 15.49 1.42
C VAL A 115 -1.05 14.92 2.69
N TYR A 116 -1.31 13.64 2.94
CA TYR A 116 -0.94 12.95 4.17
C TYR A 116 -0.31 11.59 3.87
N VAL A 117 0.46 11.09 4.84
CA VAL A 117 0.98 9.73 4.89
C VAL A 117 0.56 9.07 6.19
N LEU A 118 0.15 7.80 6.12
CA LEU A 118 -0.02 6.94 7.29
C LEU A 118 1.29 6.18 7.55
N ASP A 119 2.04 6.63 8.55
CA ASP A 119 3.35 6.05 8.90
C ASP A 119 3.19 4.88 9.87
N ASN A 120 2.78 3.74 9.33
CA ASN A 120 2.55 2.54 10.13
C ASN A 120 3.13 1.24 9.54
N ARG A 121 3.95 1.32 8.47
CA ARG A 121 4.60 0.17 7.83
C ARG A 121 5.38 -0.67 8.85
N ASP A 122 6.15 0.01 9.69
CA ASP A 122 7.05 -0.59 10.68
C ASP A 122 6.55 -0.36 12.13
N ALA A 123 5.29 0.06 12.28
CA ALA A 123 4.69 0.30 13.58
C ALA A 123 4.45 -1.00 14.36
N PRO A 124 4.61 -1.00 15.69
CA PRO A 124 4.17 -2.11 16.53
C PRO A 124 2.65 -2.28 16.47
N ALA A 125 2.16 -3.43 16.95
CA ALA A 125 0.72 -3.61 17.17
C ALA A 125 0.14 -2.47 18.02
N PHE A 126 -1.01 -1.96 17.61
CA PHE A 126 -1.68 -0.87 18.34
C PHE A 126 -2.34 -1.36 19.63
N ALA A 127 -2.79 -2.62 19.65
CA ALA A 127 -3.42 -3.27 20.78
C ALA A 127 -3.20 -4.79 20.73
N GLU A 128 -3.30 -5.42 21.89
CA GLU A 128 -3.48 -6.87 22.00
C GLU A 128 -4.94 -7.23 21.75
N ARG A 129 -5.18 -8.44 21.25
CA ARG A 129 -6.54 -8.96 21.08
C ARG A 129 -7.15 -9.30 22.43
N SER A 130 -8.46 -9.11 22.57
CA SER A 130 -9.23 -9.61 23.71
C SER A 130 -9.23 -11.15 23.75
N VAL A 131 -9.73 -11.74 24.84
CA VAL A 131 -9.76 -13.20 25.05
C VAL A 131 -10.57 -13.94 23.97
N ASP A 132 -11.60 -13.29 23.45
CA ASP A 132 -12.45 -13.76 22.34
C ASP A 132 -11.90 -13.35 20.96
N GLY A 133 -10.73 -12.72 20.89
CA GLY A 133 -10.00 -12.43 19.66
C GLY A 133 -10.35 -11.10 18.98
N HIS A 134 -11.17 -10.27 19.62
CA HIS A 134 -11.61 -8.99 19.08
C HIS A 134 -10.58 -7.86 19.26
N LEU A 135 -10.70 -6.84 18.42
CA LEU A 135 -9.99 -5.57 18.51
C LEU A 135 -11.01 -4.45 18.54
N GLU A 136 -10.77 -3.44 19.38
CA GLU A 136 -11.64 -2.27 19.45
C GLU A 136 -11.35 -1.32 18.29
N ILE A 137 -12.38 -1.04 17.48
CA ILE A 137 -12.26 -0.14 16.32
C ILE A 137 -11.86 1.28 16.75
N VAL A 138 -12.25 1.73 17.94
CA VAL A 138 -11.88 3.05 18.46
C VAL A 138 -10.38 3.13 18.73
N ASP A 139 -9.77 2.05 19.22
CA ASP A 139 -8.32 1.98 19.43
C ASP A 139 -7.56 1.98 18.10
N LEU A 140 -8.10 1.29 17.08
CA LEU A 140 -7.56 1.34 15.71
C LEU A 140 -7.62 2.76 15.15
N ILE A 141 -8.75 3.45 15.28
CA ILE A 141 -8.93 4.83 14.81
C ILE A 141 -7.94 5.77 15.53
N ASP A 142 -7.81 5.63 16.85
CA ASP A 142 -6.89 6.44 17.64
C ASP A 142 -5.42 6.16 17.27
N ASP A 143 -5.04 4.93 16.93
CA ASP A 143 -3.69 4.59 16.41
C ASP A 143 -3.45 5.16 15.02
N VAL A 144 -4.40 4.99 14.08
CA VAL A 144 -4.33 5.56 12.73
C VAL A 144 -4.15 7.07 12.81
N ARG A 145 -4.97 7.77 13.63
CA ARG A 145 -4.86 9.22 13.80
C ARG A 145 -3.47 9.65 14.26
N LYS A 146 -2.88 8.97 15.24
CA LYS A 146 -1.54 9.30 15.79
C LYS A 146 -0.41 9.14 14.78
N ARG A 147 -0.62 8.32 13.75
CA ARG A 147 0.39 7.99 12.73
C ARG A 147 0.20 8.72 11.40
N ILE A 148 -0.88 9.48 11.27
CA ILE A 148 -1.08 10.35 10.11
C ILE A 148 -0.18 11.57 10.26
N ARG A 149 0.63 11.82 9.24
CA ARG A 149 1.45 13.02 9.11
C ARG A 149 1.06 13.78 7.85
N LYS A 150 0.74 15.06 8.00
CA LYS A 150 0.54 15.97 6.85
C LYS A 150 1.90 16.28 6.22
N ILE A 151 1.99 16.16 4.90
CA ILE A 151 3.23 16.38 4.13
C ILE A 151 3.12 17.53 3.13
N GLN A 152 1.90 17.93 2.74
CA GLN A 152 1.66 19.10 1.90
C GLN A 152 0.33 19.78 2.30
N ASP A 153 0.26 21.10 2.12
CA ASP A 153 -0.97 21.88 2.30
C ASP A 153 -1.82 21.89 1.03
N GLY A 154 -3.13 21.77 1.22
CA GLY A 154 -4.10 21.70 0.13
C GLY A 154 -4.12 20.35 -0.58
N ARG A 155 -5.14 20.17 -1.42
CA ARG A 155 -5.32 18.98 -2.25
C ARG A 155 -4.14 18.76 -3.19
N LEU A 156 -3.77 17.50 -3.38
CA LEU A 156 -2.73 17.09 -4.33
C LEU A 156 -3.02 17.68 -5.71
N LYS A 157 -2.07 18.43 -6.25
CA LYS A 157 -2.21 19.08 -7.56
C LYS A 157 -2.07 18.04 -8.69
N LEU A 158 -3.22 17.55 -9.14
CA LEU A 158 -3.36 16.70 -10.33
C LEU A 158 -4.35 17.37 -11.28
N PRO A 159 -3.90 17.89 -12.44
CA PRO A 159 -4.82 18.48 -13.40
C PRO A 159 -5.85 17.46 -13.88
N PRO A 160 -7.15 17.82 -13.93
CA PRO A 160 -8.21 16.96 -14.46
C PRO A 160 -8.16 16.91 -16.00
N ALA A 161 -7.03 16.50 -16.56
CA ALA A 161 -6.78 16.46 -18.00
C ALA A 161 -5.79 15.35 -18.36
N VAL A 162 -5.86 14.89 -19.61
CA VAL A 162 -4.84 14.01 -20.20
C VAL A 162 -3.54 14.81 -20.36
N PRO A 163 -2.35 14.25 -20.05
CA PRO A 163 -2.10 12.84 -19.72
C PRO A 163 -2.08 12.51 -18.21
N HIS A 164 -2.47 13.43 -17.34
CA HIS A 164 -2.38 13.23 -15.88
C HIS A 164 -3.50 12.34 -15.34
N ILE A 165 -4.71 12.53 -15.85
CA ILE A 165 -5.91 11.77 -15.53
C ILE A 165 -6.50 11.24 -16.83
N GLU A 166 -6.85 9.96 -16.86
CA GLU A 166 -7.50 9.35 -18.02
C GLU A 166 -8.80 10.07 -18.39
N ALA A 167 -9.08 10.20 -19.68
CA ALA A 167 -10.15 11.08 -20.19
C ALA A 167 -11.51 10.86 -19.50
N HIS A 168 -11.87 9.60 -19.24
CA HIS A 168 -13.14 9.21 -18.61
C HIS A 168 -13.23 9.52 -17.10
N ASN A 169 -12.13 9.92 -16.48
CA ASN A 169 -11.99 10.22 -15.05
C ASN A 169 -11.79 11.72 -14.76
N THR A 170 -11.53 12.55 -15.78
CA THR A 170 -11.23 13.99 -15.65
C THR A 170 -12.30 14.77 -14.88
N TRP A 171 -13.57 14.42 -15.06
CA TRP A 171 -14.70 15.08 -14.39
C TRP A 171 -14.89 14.67 -12.92
N VAL A 172 -14.22 13.62 -12.43
CA VAL A 172 -14.58 12.98 -11.16
C VAL A 172 -13.42 12.68 -10.21
N VAL A 173 -12.22 12.41 -10.72
CA VAL A 173 -11.09 12.02 -9.87
C VAL A 173 -10.45 13.23 -9.20
N ASN A 174 -10.20 13.13 -7.89
CA ASN A 174 -9.50 14.14 -7.09
C ASN A 174 -10.11 15.56 -7.21
N HIS A 175 -11.44 15.64 -7.23
CA HIS A 175 -12.18 16.90 -7.18
C HIS A 175 -12.46 17.35 -5.74
N PRO A 176 -12.80 18.63 -5.51
CA PRO A 176 -13.18 19.12 -4.20
C PRO A 176 -14.30 18.28 -3.54
N GLY A 177 -14.22 18.08 -2.23
CA GLY A 177 -15.13 17.22 -1.47
C GLY A 177 -14.82 15.72 -1.50
N THR A 178 -13.82 15.28 -2.27
CA THR A 178 -13.44 13.86 -2.37
C THR A 178 -12.17 13.54 -1.58
N THR A 179 -12.01 12.28 -1.15
CA THR A 179 -10.73 11.77 -0.60
C THR A 179 -10.15 10.76 -1.58
N LEU A 180 -8.88 10.93 -1.96
CA LEU A 180 -8.15 9.99 -2.79
C LEU A 180 -7.09 9.27 -1.96
N VAL A 181 -7.22 7.95 -1.86
CA VAL A 181 -6.29 7.04 -1.18
C VAL A 181 -5.30 6.44 -2.19
N ILE A 182 -4.02 6.50 -1.86
CA ILE A 182 -2.89 6.25 -2.73
C ILE A 182 -1.92 5.29 -2.01
N PRO A 183 -2.13 3.97 -2.08
CA PRO A 183 -1.15 3.00 -1.59
C PRO A 183 0.07 3.02 -2.53
N VAL A 184 1.27 3.07 -1.95
CA VAL A 184 2.56 3.12 -2.66
C VAL A 184 3.47 2.02 -2.14
N ALA A 185 4.01 1.18 -3.02
CA ALA A 185 4.94 0.11 -2.70
C ALA A 185 6.39 0.52 -2.98
N ASP A 186 7.29 0.16 -2.06
CA ASP A 186 8.72 0.12 -2.32
C ASP A 186 9.06 -1.22 -3.00
N LEU A 187 9.19 -1.20 -4.33
CA LEU A 187 9.55 -2.37 -5.13
C LEU A 187 11.03 -2.74 -4.98
N ALA A 188 11.91 -1.77 -4.71
CA ALA A 188 13.31 -2.07 -4.42
C ALA A 188 13.43 -2.92 -3.14
N GLN A 189 12.75 -2.52 -2.07
CA GLN A 189 12.69 -3.33 -0.84
C GLN A 189 12.05 -4.70 -1.10
N HIS A 190 10.98 -4.74 -1.89
CA HIS A 190 10.29 -5.99 -2.26
C HIS A 190 11.21 -6.93 -3.02
N MET A 191 11.98 -6.42 -3.99
CA MET A 191 12.94 -7.20 -4.78
C MET A 191 14.09 -7.73 -3.91
N ILE A 192 14.62 -6.96 -2.95
CA ILE A 192 15.62 -7.48 -1.99
C ILE A 192 15.03 -8.63 -1.16
N LEU A 193 13.79 -8.48 -0.69
CA LEU A 193 13.10 -9.54 0.05
C LEU A 193 12.84 -10.77 -0.84
N GLY A 194 12.51 -10.57 -2.12
CA GLY A 194 12.41 -11.61 -3.13
C GLY A 194 13.73 -12.35 -3.36
N LEU A 195 14.85 -11.63 -3.46
CA LEU A 195 16.19 -12.22 -3.55
C LEU A 195 16.55 -13.03 -2.29
N CYS A 196 16.20 -12.51 -1.10
CA CYS A 196 16.36 -13.29 0.14
C CYS A 196 15.53 -14.57 0.07
N TYR A 197 14.26 -14.47 -0.33
CA TYR A 197 13.35 -15.60 -0.47
C TYR A 197 13.89 -16.65 -1.46
N MET A 198 14.39 -16.23 -2.61
CA MET A 198 15.01 -17.12 -3.60
C MET A 198 16.20 -17.87 -3.02
N LEU A 199 17.16 -17.16 -2.42
CA LEU A 199 18.37 -17.76 -1.87
C LEU A 199 18.03 -18.77 -0.76
N GLN A 200 17.01 -18.46 0.04
CA GLN A 200 16.48 -19.34 1.08
C GLN A 200 15.81 -20.61 0.54
N ASN A 201 15.32 -20.57 -0.69
CA ASN A 201 14.70 -21.69 -1.39
C ASN A 201 15.64 -22.29 -2.44
N ASN A 202 16.95 -22.07 -2.30
CA ASN A 202 18.01 -22.63 -3.13
C ASN A 202 17.98 -22.14 -4.60
N TYR A 203 17.61 -20.88 -4.83
CA TYR A 203 17.63 -20.24 -6.14
C TYR A 203 18.52 -18.99 -6.16
N VAL A 204 19.10 -18.69 -7.32
CA VAL A 204 19.76 -17.41 -7.63
C VAL A 204 19.20 -16.80 -8.91
N LEU A 205 19.47 -15.51 -9.14
CA LEU A 205 19.11 -14.85 -10.39
C LEU A 205 19.96 -15.34 -11.56
N TYR A 206 19.35 -15.33 -12.75
CA TYR A 206 20.02 -15.37 -14.03
C TYR A 206 19.53 -14.20 -14.88
N ASP A 207 20.44 -13.42 -15.46
CA ASP A 207 20.09 -12.33 -16.34
C ASP A 207 19.74 -12.88 -17.73
N ASP A 208 18.46 -13.12 -17.97
CA ASP A 208 17.96 -13.61 -19.24
C ASP A 208 17.93 -12.55 -20.36
N ILE A 209 18.04 -11.26 -19.98
CA ILE A 209 18.07 -10.14 -20.92
C ILE A 209 19.45 -10.08 -21.58
N ASN A 210 20.52 -10.12 -20.78
CA ASN A 210 21.90 -10.15 -21.26
C ASN A 210 22.45 -11.57 -21.46
N ARG A 211 21.67 -12.60 -21.09
CA ARG A 211 21.97 -14.03 -21.23
C ARG A 211 23.26 -14.44 -20.52
N CYS A 212 23.39 -14.04 -19.26
CA CYS A 212 24.54 -14.37 -18.44
C CYS A 212 24.14 -14.72 -17.00
N PRO A 213 24.93 -15.57 -16.33
CA PRO A 213 24.85 -15.70 -14.87
C PRO A 213 25.33 -14.41 -14.21
N ILE A 214 24.93 -14.21 -12.95
CA ILE A 214 25.44 -13.10 -12.13
C ILE A 214 26.95 -13.30 -11.89
N PRO A 215 27.82 -12.36 -12.29
CA PRO A 215 29.27 -12.51 -12.10
C PRO A 215 29.64 -12.67 -10.63
N GLY A 216 30.47 -13.67 -10.30
CA GLY A 216 30.93 -13.94 -8.94
C GLY A 216 30.00 -14.82 -8.11
N ILE A 217 28.84 -15.22 -8.65
CA ILE A 217 27.87 -16.07 -7.94
C ILE A 217 28.42 -17.45 -7.61
N GLU A 218 29.37 -17.96 -8.41
CA GLU A 218 30.00 -19.27 -8.24
C GLU A 218 30.72 -19.43 -6.90
N ARG A 219 31.12 -18.32 -6.26
CA ARG A 219 31.75 -18.29 -4.94
C ARG A 219 30.81 -18.76 -3.82
N PHE A 220 29.49 -18.76 -4.06
CA PHE A 220 28.47 -19.09 -3.07
C PHE A 220 27.94 -20.53 -3.18
N GLY A 221 28.59 -21.40 -3.97
CA GLY A 221 28.21 -22.80 -4.14
C GLY A 221 28.16 -23.63 -2.85
N SER A 222 28.72 -23.14 -1.74
CA SER A 222 28.59 -23.77 -0.42
C SER A 222 27.26 -23.50 0.29
N ILE A 223 26.50 -22.48 -0.13
CA ILE A 223 25.23 -22.07 0.51
C ILE A 223 24.02 -22.14 -0.42
N VAL A 224 24.24 -22.28 -1.75
CA VAL A 224 23.18 -22.36 -2.76
C VAL A 224 23.65 -23.16 -3.98
N ASP A 225 22.72 -23.82 -4.66
CA ASP A 225 22.92 -24.34 -6.01
C ASP A 225 22.91 -23.19 -7.03
N THR A 226 24.10 -22.81 -7.52
CA THR A 226 24.28 -21.68 -8.43
C THR A 226 23.72 -21.94 -9.83
N GLU A 227 23.41 -23.19 -10.17
CA GLU A 227 22.79 -23.56 -11.45
C GLU A 227 21.25 -23.59 -11.37
N ASN A 228 20.69 -23.58 -10.16
CA ASN A 228 19.25 -23.52 -9.95
C ASN A 228 18.78 -22.06 -10.01
N VAL A 229 18.49 -21.59 -11.21
CA VAL A 229 18.27 -20.16 -11.47
C VAL A 229 16.83 -19.79 -11.78
N TRP A 230 16.43 -18.56 -11.42
CA TRP A 230 15.24 -17.89 -11.96
C TRP A 230 15.62 -16.71 -12.87
N PRO A 231 14.97 -16.55 -14.04
CA PRO A 231 15.21 -15.41 -14.94
C PRO A 231 14.89 -14.07 -14.27
N LEU A 232 15.76 -13.07 -14.42
CA LEU A 232 15.58 -11.71 -13.91
C LEU A 232 14.25 -11.09 -14.36
N SER A 233 13.92 -11.20 -15.64
CA SER A 233 12.68 -10.63 -16.19
C SER A 233 11.43 -11.25 -15.55
N PHE A 234 11.50 -12.53 -15.16
CA PHE A 234 10.42 -13.22 -14.45
C PHE A 234 10.33 -12.76 -13.00
N VAL A 235 11.46 -12.66 -12.29
CA VAL A 235 11.49 -12.25 -10.88
C VAL A 235 10.96 -10.83 -10.71
N GLU A 236 11.30 -9.89 -11.60
CA GLU A 236 10.79 -8.53 -11.52
C GLU A 236 9.29 -8.44 -11.83
N GLN A 237 8.79 -9.23 -12.79
CA GLN A 237 7.35 -9.33 -13.04
C GLN A 237 6.60 -9.91 -11.84
N LEU A 238 7.15 -10.95 -11.21
CA LEU A 238 6.58 -11.54 -9.99
C LEU A 238 6.54 -10.51 -8.86
N THR A 239 7.66 -9.82 -8.61
CA THR A 239 7.78 -8.77 -7.58
C THR A 239 6.74 -7.66 -7.79
N MET A 240 6.57 -7.19 -9.04
CA MET A 240 5.55 -6.19 -9.37
C MET A 240 4.13 -6.73 -9.17
N GLY A 241 3.88 -7.99 -9.56
CA GLY A 241 2.58 -8.65 -9.35
C GLY A 241 2.22 -8.82 -7.88
N GLU A 242 3.19 -9.18 -7.04
CA GLU A 242 3.04 -9.31 -5.59
C GLU A 242 2.72 -7.96 -4.94
N ALA A 243 3.46 -6.91 -5.29
CA ALA A 243 3.18 -5.55 -4.82
C ALA A 243 1.81 -5.06 -5.31
N ALA A 244 1.45 -5.29 -6.57
CA ALA A 244 0.15 -4.90 -7.10
C ALA A 244 -1.00 -5.62 -6.37
N ALA A 245 -0.84 -6.88 -5.99
CA ALA A 245 -1.82 -7.62 -5.19
C ALA A 245 -1.96 -7.01 -3.77
N GLU A 246 -0.83 -6.63 -3.15
CA GLU A 246 -0.81 -5.93 -1.85
C GLU A 246 -1.60 -4.60 -1.91
N LEU A 247 -1.27 -3.72 -2.87
CA LEU A 247 -1.96 -2.42 -3.03
C LEU A 247 -3.44 -2.60 -3.44
N SER A 248 -3.74 -3.60 -4.26
CA SER A 248 -5.11 -3.88 -4.69
C SER A 248 -6.01 -4.37 -3.56
N THR A 249 -5.50 -5.25 -2.70
CA THR A 249 -6.26 -5.76 -1.55
C THR A 249 -6.46 -4.68 -0.49
N SER A 250 -5.48 -3.78 -0.31
CA SER A 250 -5.64 -2.55 0.48
C SER A 250 -6.81 -1.70 -0.02
N CYS A 251 -6.82 -1.32 -1.31
CA CYS A 251 -7.92 -0.54 -1.89
C CYS A 251 -9.26 -1.29 -1.87
N PHE A 252 -9.25 -2.61 -2.03
CA PHE A 252 -10.47 -3.42 -1.99
C PHE A 252 -11.09 -3.46 -0.58
N ALA A 253 -10.27 -3.53 0.48
CA ALA A 253 -10.75 -3.42 1.86
C ALA A 253 -11.43 -2.06 2.10
N GLY A 254 -10.84 -0.98 1.62
CA GLY A 254 -11.48 0.34 1.64
C GLY A 254 -12.78 0.37 0.83
N ALA A 255 -12.83 -0.23 -0.36
CA ALA A 255 -14.04 -0.27 -1.17
C ALA A 255 -15.21 -1.01 -0.49
N LEU A 256 -14.94 -2.02 0.34
CA LEU A 256 -15.93 -2.67 1.19
C LEU A 256 -16.39 -1.76 2.34
N MET A 257 -15.45 -1.05 2.98
CA MET A 257 -15.75 -0.06 4.02
C MET A 257 -16.70 1.03 3.50
N LEU A 258 -16.52 1.51 2.26
CA LEU A 258 -17.43 2.47 1.65
C LEU A 258 -18.89 1.99 1.63
N GLN A 259 -19.13 0.69 1.42
CA GLN A 259 -20.49 0.12 1.40
C GLN A 259 -21.13 0.17 2.79
N ALA A 260 -20.37 -0.20 3.82
CA ALA A 260 -20.81 -0.19 5.21
C ALA A 260 -21.10 1.23 5.70
N MET A 261 -20.30 2.20 5.28
CA MET A 261 -20.48 3.60 5.65
C MET A 261 -21.58 4.29 4.84
N GLY A 262 -21.92 3.80 3.65
CA GLY A 262 -22.83 4.49 2.72
C GLY A 262 -22.15 5.56 1.87
N LEU A 263 -20.83 5.47 1.70
CA LEU A 263 -20.06 6.39 0.88
C LEU A 263 -20.02 5.94 -0.59
N GLY A 264 -19.99 6.92 -1.49
CA GLY A 264 -19.63 6.71 -2.88
C GLY A 264 -18.12 6.53 -3.04
N GLY A 265 -17.72 5.94 -4.17
CA GLY A 265 -16.33 5.69 -4.49
C GLY A 265 -16.10 4.48 -5.38
N TRP A 266 -14.85 4.30 -5.79
CA TRP A 266 -14.40 3.12 -6.53
C TRP A 266 -12.89 2.96 -6.46
N MET A 267 -12.44 1.72 -6.64
CA MET A 267 -11.04 1.37 -6.85
C MET A 267 -10.72 1.42 -8.35
N PHE A 268 -9.60 2.01 -8.73
CA PHE A 268 -9.26 2.28 -10.14
C PHE A 268 -7.77 2.46 -10.40
N ASP A 269 -7.42 2.26 -11.66
CA ASP A 269 -6.25 2.83 -12.31
C ASP A 269 -6.66 4.11 -13.07
N GLY A 270 -5.75 4.70 -13.86
CA GLY A 270 -6.11 5.85 -14.71
C GLY A 270 -5.84 7.21 -14.08
N VAL A 271 -4.97 7.24 -13.08
CA VAL A 271 -4.10 8.39 -12.79
C VAL A 271 -2.71 8.02 -13.27
N SER A 272 -2.06 8.91 -14.02
CA SER A 272 -0.67 8.72 -14.45
C SER A 272 0.23 8.58 -13.22
N PRO A 273 0.89 7.41 -13.03
CA PRO A 273 1.73 7.20 -11.84
C PRO A 273 2.90 8.18 -11.80
N HIS A 274 3.40 8.62 -12.96
CA HIS A 274 4.43 9.65 -13.04
C HIS A 274 3.90 11.01 -12.56
N SER A 275 2.69 11.42 -12.98
CA SER A 275 2.10 12.67 -12.48
C SER A 275 1.77 12.62 -11.00
N LEU A 276 1.31 11.46 -10.53
CA LEU A 276 0.99 11.22 -9.13
C LEU A 276 2.24 11.26 -8.24
N LEU A 277 3.30 10.55 -8.62
CA LEU A 277 4.53 10.46 -7.82
C LEU A 277 5.39 11.73 -7.94
N GLY A 278 5.22 12.53 -9.00
CA GLY A 278 5.99 13.77 -9.24
C GLY A 278 7.05 13.67 -10.34
N ALA A 279 7.03 12.59 -11.12
CA ALA A 279 7.89 12.34 -12.28
C ALA A 279 7.25 12.72 -13.63
N SER A 280 6.30 13.66 -13.64
CA SER A 280 5.67 14.17 -14.87
C SER A 280 6.64 14.94 -15.77
N GLY A 281 7.68 15.54 -15.18
CA GLY A 281 8.53 16.53 -15.83
C GLY A 281 7.89 17.92 -15.97
N ASP A 282 6.64 18.10 -15.50
CA ASP A 282 5.92 19.36 -15.51
C ASP A 282 6.01 20.03 -14.13
N PRO A 283 6.69 21.18 -14.00
CA PRO A 283 6.77 21.93 -12.74
C PRO A 283 5.41 22.34 -12.17
N ASP A 284 4.38 22.45 -13.00
CA ASP A 284 3.02 22.73 -12.57
C ASP A 284 2.28 21.50 -12.06
N VAL A 285 2.85 20.29 -12.20
CA VAL A 285 2.29 19.04 -11.69
C VAL A 285 3.33 18.34 -10.79
N PRO A 286 3.60 18.90 -9.59
CA PRO A 286 4.63 18.39 -8.70
C PRO A 286 4.30 17.00 -8.12
N GLY A 287 3.04 16.57 -8.19
CA GLY A 287 2.59 15.31 -7.60
C GLY A 287 2.93 15.22 -6.12
N LEU A 288 3.22 14.00 -5.65
CA LEU A 288 3.68 13.74 -4.28
C LEU A 288 5.10 14.25 -4.01
N GLY A 289 5.84 14.66 -5.05
CA GLY A 289 7.18 15.19 -4.94
C GLY A 289 8.27 14.15 -4.69
N PHE A 290 8.03 12.89 -5.09
CA PHE A 290 9.07 11.87 -5.03
C PHE A 290 10.23 12.27 -5.95
N ARG A 291 11.45 12.01 -5.48
CA ARG A 291 12.65 12.02 -6.30
C ARG A 291 12.50 10.98 -7.40
N PHE A 292 12.89 11.37 -8.60
CA PHE A 292 13.06 10.48 -9.72
C PHE A 292 14.36 10.79 -10.46
N ASP A 293 14.88 9.76 -11.13
CA ASP A 293 16.07 9.83 -11.95
C ASP A 293 15.72 9.48 -13.39
N VAL A 294 16.53 9.96 -14.33
CA VAL A 294 16.44 9.62 -15.76
C VAL A 294 17.82 9.18 -16.25
N ASP A 295 17.84 8.26 -17.20
CA ASP A 295 19.05 7.71 -17.79
C ASP A 295 18.75 7.31 -19.24
N GLU A 296 19.75 7.42 -20.12
CA GLU A 296 19.61 7.07 -21.54
C GLU A 296 19.25 5.58 -21.76
N ARG A 297 19.53 4.73 -20.77
CA ARG A 297 19.15 3.31 -20.77
C ARG A 297 17.65 3.07 -20.59
N TRP A 298 16.89 4.04 -20.09
CA TRP A 298 15.49 3.84 -19.69
C TRP A 298 14.52 4.55 -20.62
N SER A 299 13.39 3.90 -20.91
CA SER A 299 12.29 4.51 -21.64
C SER A 299 11.41 5.43 -20.78
N LEU A 300 11.48 5.28 -19.46
CA LEU A 300 10.66 5.99 -18.48
C LEU A 300 11.51 6.40 -17.27
N PRO A 301 11.17 7.50 -16.57
CA PRO A 301 11.82 7.88 -15.33
C PRO A 301 11.76 6.78 -14.26
N ASN A 302 12.76 6.72 -13.39
CA ASN A 302 12.76 5.84 -12.22
C ASN A 302 12.47 6.65 -10.95
N VAL A 303 11.32 6.43 -10.32
CA VAL A 303 10.98 7.06 -9.04
C VAL A 303 11.68 6.27 -7.93
N THR A 304 12.50 6.93 -7.11
CA THR A 304 13.35 6.28 -6.10
C THR A 304 12.90 6.50 -4.67
N GLY A 305 12.16 7.56 -4.36
CA GLY A 305 11.65 7.79 -3.00
C GLY A 305 11.29 9.24 -2.70
N LEU A 306 10.71 9.48 -1.52
CA LEU A 306 10.40 10.78 -0.96
C LEU A 306 11.18 10.96 0.34
N GLU A 307 12.14 11.89 0.35
CA GLU A 307 13.10 12.10 1.44
C GLU A 307 12.39 12.28 2.80
N GLY A 308 12.84 11.53 3.81
CA GLY A 308 12.26 11.58 5.16
C GLY A 308 10.79 11.14 5.26
N VAL A 309 10.22 10.53 4.21
CA VAL A 309 8.86 10.00 4.19
C VAL A 309 8.84 8.54 3.75
N MET A 310 9.31 8.25 2.54
CA MET A 310 9.34 6.91 1.96
C MET A 310 10.49 6.80 0.96
N GLU A 311 11.66 6.40 1.44
CA GLU A 311 12.87 6.22 0.63
C GLU A 311 12.96 4.78 0.16
N GLY A 312 13.17 4.58 -1.15
CA GLY A 312 13.34 3.26 -1.73
C GLY A 312 14.63 2.60 -1.25
N PHE A 313 14.62 1.28 -1.11
CA PHE A 313 15.80 0.52 -0.70
C PHE A 313 16.78 0.30 -1.87
N CYS A 314 17.23 1.42 -2.45
CA CYS A 314 18.19 1.49 -3.54
C CYS A 314 18.93 2.85 -3.50
N PRO A 315 20.02 3.01 -4.26
CA PRO A 315 20.61 4.32 -4.48
C PRO A 315 19.62 5.32 -5.10
N PRO A 316 19.74 6.63 -4.77
CA PRO A 316 20.80 7.23 -3.95
C PRO A 316 20.52 7.24 -2.43
N HIS A 317 19.38 6.70 -1.97
CA HIS A 317 19.01 6.69 -0.55
C HIS A 317 19.91 5.77 0.29
N TYR A 318 20.48 4.76 -0.35
CA TYR A 318 21.58 3.96 0.16
C TYR A 318 22.80 4.12 -0.74
N PRO A 319 24.04 4.13 -0.21
CA PRO A 319 25.24 4.35 -1.01
C PRO A 319 25.47 3.26 -2.07
N ASP A 320 25.05 2.03 -1.79
CA ASP A 320 25.11 0.87 -2.68
C ASP A 320 24.02 -0.14 -2.31
N MET A 321 23.88 -1.21 -3.10
CA MET A 321 22.88 -2.25 -2.82
C MET A 321 23.24 -3.10 -1.60
N ARG A 322 24.52 -3.17 -1.20
CA ARG A 322 24.92 -3.85 0.03
C ARG A 322 24.34 -3.15 1.26
N ALA A 323 24.42 -1.83 1.33
CA ALA A 323 23.85 -1.02 2.40
C ALA A 323 22.32 -1.15 2.45
N ALA A 324 21.65 -1.22 1.30
CA ALA A 324 20.21 -1.47 1.21
C ALA A 324 19.84 -2.88 1.73
N VAL A 325 20.60 -3.91 1.36
CA VAL A 325 20.41 -5.29 1.86
C VAL A 325 20.62 -5.37 3.38
N GLU A 326 21.64 -4.71 3.91
CA GLU A 326 21.86 -4.62 5.35
C GLU A 326 20.74 -3.86 6.08
N ALA A 327 20.13 -2.86 5.44
CA ALA A 327 18.96 -2.19 5.99
C ALA A 327 17.75 -3.13 6.06
N VAL A 328 17.51 -3.96 5.03
CA VAL A 328 16.49 -5.02 5.08
C VAL A 328 16.80 -6.01 6.21
N TYR A 329 18.05 -6.42 6.36
CA TYR A 329 18.48 -7.29 7.46
C TYR A 329 18.17 -6.67 8.82
N ARG A 330 18.54 -5.40 9.04
CA ARG A 330 18.24 -4.67 10.28
C ARG A 330 16.73 -4.56 10.52
N ARG A 331 15.93 -4.28 9.50
CA ARG A 331 14.46 -4.25 9.59
C ARG A 331 13.89 -5.60 10.04
N LYS A 332 14.42 -6.71 9.53
CA LYS A 332 13.95 -8.07 9.85
C LYS A 332 14.35 -8.56 11.24
N PHE A 333 15.62 -8.38 11.61
CA PHE A 333 16.24 -9.03 12.77
C PHE A 333 16.67 -8.05 13.88
N GLY A 334 16.57 -6.75 13.65
CA GLY A 334 16.81 -5.69 14.63
C GLY A 334 15.58 -5.40 15.49
N GLU A 335 15.70 -4.40 16.36
CA GLU A 335 14.63 -3.97 17.27
C GLU A 335 13.33 -3.65 16.51
N GLY A 336 12.19 -4.13 17.04
CA GLY A 336 10.88 -3.99 16.38
C GLY A 336 10.64 -4.94 15.19
N GLY A 337 11.70 -5.55 14.65
CA GLY A 337 11.61 -6.49 13.53
C GLY A 337 10.91 -7.81 13.88
N PRO A 338 10.36 -8.54 12.90
CA PRO A 338 9.63 -9.79 13.10
C PRO A 338 10.46 -10.91 13.75
N PHE A 339 11.78 -10.85 13.70
CA PHE A 339 12.67 -11.89 14.26
C PHE A 339 13.52 -11.41 15.43
N SER A 340 13.21 -10.25 16.00
CA SER A 340 13.87 -9.82 17.24
C SER A 340 13.24 -10.52 18.46
N PRO A 341 14.05 -11.03 19.41
CA PRO A 341 13.54 -11.58 20.66
C PRO A 341 12.80 -10.56 21.54
N LEU A 342 13.03 -9.27 21.32
CA LEU A 342 12.42 -8.18 22.08
C LEU A 342 11.08 -7.74 21.50
N THR A 343 10.75 -8.12 20.26
CA THR A 343 9.49 -7.78 19.64
C THR A 343 8.36 -8.60 20.29
N PRO A 344 7.31 -7.96 20.85
CA PRO A 344 6.16 -8.69 21.40
C PRO A 344 5.43 -9.47 20.30
N GLY A 345 4.50 -10.34 20.68
CA GLY A 345 3.81 -11.19 19.72
C GLY A 345 2.71 -12.01 20.38
N PRO A 346 1.89 -12.69 19.57
CA PRO A 346 0.68 -13.37 20.03
C PRO A 346 0.98 -14.72 20.72
N TRP A 347 2.26 -15.12 20.81
CA TRP A 347 2.65 -16.39 21.41
C TRP A 347 2.91 -16.25 22.90
N LYS A 348 2.63 -17.33 23.65
CA LYS A 348 2.96 -17.45 25.08
C LYS A 348 4.44 -17.17 25.40
N ASP A 349 5.32 -17.44 24.44
CA ASP A 349 6.76 -17.19 24.53
C ASP A 349 7.25 -16.56 23.22
N SER A 350 6.90 -15.28 23.03
CA SER A 350 7.28 -14.50 21.83
C SER A 350 8.80 -14.46 21.63
N GLY A 351 9.56 -14.26 22.71
CA GLY A 351 11.02 -14.22 22.66
C GLY A 351 11.63 -15.49 22.06
N LYS A 352 11.17 -16.67 22.51
CA LYS A 352 11.62 -17.95 21.98
C LYS A 352 11.20 -18.18 20.53
N VAL A 353 9.96 -17.84 20.17
CA VAL A 353 9.48 -18.02 18.79
C VAL A 353 10.28 -17.16 17.82
N ARG A 354 10.40 -15.86 18.09
CA ARG A 354 11.08 -14.92 17.18
C ARG A 354 12.58 -15.20 17.06
N SER A 355 13.26 -15.51 18.17
CA SER A 355 14.69 -15.84 18.15
C SER A 355 15.03 -17.20 17.55
N SER A 356 14.04 -18.09 17.34
CA SER A 356 14.27 -19.38 16.69
C SER A 356 14.52 -19.29 15.19
N ALA A 357 14.16 -18.15 14.57
CA ALA A 357 14.39 -17.92 13.16
C ALA A 357 15.89 -17.88 12.84
N GLN A 358 16.28 -18.57 11.77
CA GLN A 358 17.67 -18.54 11.32
C GLN A 358 18.03 -17.11 10.89
N ARG A 359 19.11 -16.55 11.42
CA ARG A 359 19.59 -15.24 10.97
C ARG A 359 20.33 -15.39 9.65
N HIS A 360 20.27 -14.38 8.79
CA HIS A 360 21.13 -14.32 7.61
C HIS A 360 22.59 -14.21 8.03
N SER A 361 23.44 -15.08 7.49
CA SER A 361 24.89 -15.06 7.68
C SER A 361 25.54 -13.99 6.79
N GLU A 362 26.81 -13.68 7.03
CA GLU A 362 27.55 -12.76 6.16
C GLU A 362 27.60 -13.23 4.71
N ALA A 363 27.84 -14.53 4.48
CA ALA A 363 27.82 -15.10 3.13
C ALA A 363 26.44 -14.99 2.45
N PHE A 364 25.35 -15.08 3.23
CA PHE A 364 24.00 -14.85 2.71
C PHE A 364 23.82 -13.41 2.27
N LEU A 365 24.20 -12.45 3.12
CA LEU A 365 24.10 -11.02 2.81
C LEU A 365 24.96 -10.66 1.60
N GLU A 366 26.18 -11.19 1.50
CA GLU A 366 27.07 -10.98 0.34
C GLU A 366 26.45 -11.55 -0.93
N CYS A 367 25.90 -12.76 -0.91
CA CYS A 367 25.26 -13.40 -2.06
C CYS A 367 24.04 -12.59 -2.58
N VAL A 368 23.18 -12.11 -1.68
CA VAL A 368 22.06 -11.23 -2.07
C VAL A 368 22.57 -9.90 -2.62
N SER A 369 23.60 -9.33 -1.97
CA SER A 369 24.14 -8.02 -2.35
C SER A 369 24.78 -8.03 -3.72
N ILE A 370 25.54 -9.06 -4.10
CA ILE A 370 26.15 -9.11 -5.44
C ILE A 370 25.10 -9.23 -6.56
N GLN A 371 24.00 -9.94 -6.31
CA GLN A 371 22.89 -10.05 -7.26
C GLN A 371 22.18 -8.72 -7.41
N ALA A 372 21.86 -8.06 -6.30
CA ALA A 372 21.23 -6.75 -6.31
C ALA A 372 22.13 -5.66 -6.94
N GLN A 373 23.43 -5.66 -6.59
CA GLN A 373 24.41 -4.73 -7.13
C GLN A 373 24.61 -4.94 -8.64
N TYR A 374 24.69 -6.19 -9.10
CA TYR A 374 24.76 -6.49 -10.52
C TYR A 374 23.58 -5.87 -11.30
N VAL A 375 22.35 -6.03 -10.79
CA VAL A 375 21.16 -5.43 -11.42
C VAL A 375 21.29 -3.91 -11.45
N TYR A 376 21.66 -3.29 -10.33
CA TYR A 376 21.85 -1.84 -10.27
C TYR A 376 22.93 -1.34 -11.25
N ASP A 377 24.10 -1.96 -11.30
CA ASP A 377 25.22 -1.52 -12.15
C ASP A 377 24.89 -1.71 -13.64
N THR A 378 24.28 -2.86 -13.98
CA THR A 378 23.96 -3.23 -15.36
C THR A 378 22.85 -2.35 -15.92
N PHE A 379 21.76 -2.20 -15.18
CA PHE A 379 20.56 -1.51 -15.66
C PHE A 379 20.51 -0.05 -15.23
N GLY A 380 21.33 0.39 -14.27
CA GLY A 380 21.40 1.75 -13.75
C GLY A 380 20.42 2.06 -12.62
N LYS A 381 19.51 1.14 -12.34
CA LYS A 381 18.45 1.26 -11.34
C LYS A 381 18.13 -0.11 -10.76
N PHE A 382 17.43 -0.10 -9.63
CA PHE A 382 17.02 -1.32 -8.95
C PHE A 382 15.56 -1.23 -8.50
N PRO A 383 14.66 -2.13 -8.94
CA PRO A 383 14.89 -3.20 -9.92
C PRO A 383 15.28 -2.67 -11.31
N GLY A 384 15.80 -3.54 -12.18
CA GLY A 384 16.45 -3.16 -13.44
C GLY A 384 15.50 -2.79 -14.58
N THR A 385 14.31 -3.39 -14.65
CA THR A 385 13.35 -3.16 -15.75
C THR A 385 12.07 -2.43 -15.34
N VAL A 386 11.73 -2.44 -14.06
CA VAL A 386 10.57 -1.71 -13.49
C VAL A 386 11.02 -0.46 -12.70
N SER A 387 10.08 0.30 -12.13
CA SER A 387 10.38 1.45 -11.27
C SER A 387 10.70 0.98 -9.84
N SER A 388 11.58 1.68 -9.11
CA SER A 388 11.89 1.37 -7.69
C SER A 388 10.69 1.61 -6.77
N ILE A 389 9.86 2.60 -7.08
CA ILE A 389 8.61 2.91 -6.38
C ILE A 389 7.43 2.66 -7.32
N PHE A 390 6.39 2.01 -6.82
CA PHE A 390 5.19 1.63 -7.58
C PHE A 390 3.91 2.09 -6.87
N ALA A 391 2.99 2.69 -7.62
CA ALA A 391 1.73 3.19 -7.08
C ALA A 391 0.58 2.88 -8.05
N MET A 392 -0.13 1.78 -7.80
CA MET A 392 -1.38 1.41 -8.47
C MET A 392 -1.96 0.17 -7.78
N PRO A 393 -3.28 0.07 -7.53
CA PRO A 393 -4.35 1.02 -7.87
C PRO A 393 -4.67 2.01 -6.75
N TYR A 394 -5.65 2.89 -6.99
CA TYR A 394 -6.12 3.92 -6.04
C TYR A 394 -7.55 3.65 -5.60
N LEU A 395 -7.98 4.29 -4.52
CA LEU A 395 -9.37 4.29 -4.06
C LEU A 395 -9.83 5.74 -3.85
N GLN A 396 -10.93 6.13 -4.50
CA GLN A 396 -11.60 7.39 -4.20
C GLN A 396 -12.81 7.15 -3.30
N ALA A 397 -13.01 8.02 -2.31
CA ALA A 397 -14.18 8.06 -1.44
C ALA A 397 -14.84 9.45 -1.50
N HIS A 398 -16.17 9.50 -1.41
CA HIS A 398 -16.94 10.73 -1.42
C HIS A 398 -18.36 10.54 -0.88
N HIS A 399 -19.02 11.62 -0.51
CA HIS A 399 -20.46 11.62 -0.28
C HIS A 399 -21.21 11.45 -1.60
N LEU A 400 -22.04 10.41 -1.70
CA LEU A 400 -22.78 10.10 -2.91
C LEU A 400 -23.94 11.08 -3.13
N ASP A 401 -24.12 11.56 -4.37
CA ASP A 401 -25.36 12.24 -4.75
C ASP A 401 -26.37 11.19 -5.23
N THR A 402 -27.31 10.80 -4.37
CA THR A 402 -28.35 9.82 -4.73
C THR A 402 -29.32 10.36 -5.78
N GLY A 403 -29.47 11.68 -5.92
CA GLY A 403 -30.35 12.32 -6.90
C GLY A 403 -29.94 12.01 -8.34
N PHE A 404 -28.64 11.92 -8.61
CA PHE A 404 -28.14 11.42 -9.91
C PHE A 404 -28.64 10.00 -10.18
N TYR A 405 -28.53 9.11 -9.20
CA TYR A 405 -28.93 7.72 -9.34
C TYR A 405 -30.45 7.56 -9.48
N ASP A 406 -31.22 8.33 -8.74
CA ASP A 406 -32.69 8.33 -8.82
C ASP A 406 -33.18 8.85 -10.18
N THR A 407 -32.42 9.74 -10.81
CA THR A 407 -32.75 10.30 -12.13
C THR A 407 -32.50 9.29 -13.25
N PHE A 408 -31.37 8.57 -13.22
CA PHE A 408 -30.93 7.76 -14.38
C PHE A 408 -30.98 6.25 -14.19
N TYR A 409 -31.09 5.75 -12.96
CA TYR A 409 -31.02 4.32 -12.66
C TYR A 409 -32.34 3.80 -12.09
N LYS A 410 -32.49 2.48 -12.12
CA LYS A 410 -33.63 1.81 -11.48
C LYS A 410 -33.50 1.85 -9.95
N PRO A 411 -34.61 1.76 -9.21
CA PRO A 411 -34.58 1.55 -7.75
C PRO A 411 -33.65 0.40 -7.36
N GLY A 412 -32.86 0.59 -6.29
CA GLY A 412 -31.84 -0.36 -5.83
C GLY A 412 -30.45 -0.19 -6.45
N SER A 413 -30.17 0.95 -7.09
CA SER A 413 -28.85 1.28 -7.66
C SER A 413 -27.78 1.64 -6.61
N TYR A 414 -28.22 2.02 -5.41
CA TYR A 414 -27.41 2.19 -4.21
C TYR A 414 -28.06 1.48 -3.02
N LEU A 415 -27.31 1.31 -1.93
CA LEU A 415 -27.79 0.61 -0.72
C LEU A 415 -28.47 1.57 0.24
N ASP A 416 -29.25 1.05 1.19
CA ASP A 416 -29.90 1.85 2.24
C ASP A 416 -28.89 2.65 3.08
N THR A 417 -27.66 2.14 3.23
CA THR A 417 -26.56 2.90 3.86
C THR A 417 -26.27 4.20 3.14
N HIS A 418 -26.39 4.24 1.80
CA HIS A 418 -26.09 5.43 1.00
C HIS A 418 -27.22 6.47 1.09
N SER A 419 -28.49 6.04 1.02
CA SER A 419 -29.63 6.96 1.18
C SER A 419 -29.70 7.56 2.58
N ALA A 420 -29.36 6.76 3.60
CA ALA A 420 -29.39 7.21 4.99
C ALA A 420 -28.11 7.95 5.42
N HIS A 421 -27.04 7.93 4.62
CA HIS A 421 -25.71 8.37 5.04
C HIS A 421 -25.72 9.79 5.62
N ILE A 422 -26.28 10.77 4.90
CA ILE A 422 -26.28 12.17 5.34
C ILE A 422 -27.02 12.35 6.67
N GLU A 423 -28.19 11.73 6.83
CA GLU A 423 -28.95 11.80 8.09
C GLU A 423 -28.18 11.13 9.24
N ARG A 424 -27.62 9.95 8.98
CA ARG A 424 -27.03 9.08 10.03
C ARG A 424 -25.64 9.52 10.46
N TRP A 425 -24.87 10.16 9.58
CA TRP A 425 -23.52 10.63 9.85
C TRP A 425 -23.45 12.13 10.15
N HIS A 426 -24.34 12.94 9.55
CA HIS A 426 -24.27 14.41 9.61
C HIS A 426 -25.56 15.07 10.16
N GLY A 427 -26.62 14.32 10.42
CA GLY A 427 -27.92 14.85 10.90
C GLY A 427 -27.95 15.28 12.37
N GLN A 428 -26.87 15.04 13.13
CA GLN A 428 -26.69 15.52 14.49
C GLN A 428 -25.34 16.24 14.62
N VAL A 429 -25.29 17.49 14.16
CA VAL A 429 -24.30 18.49 14.60
C VAL A 429 -25.04 19.73 15.07
#